data_AF-A0A161M314-F1
#
_entry.id   AF-A0A161M314-F1
#
_cell.length_a   1.000
_cell.length_b   1.000
_cell.length_c   1.000
_cell.angle_alpha   90.00
_cell.angle_beta   90.00
_cell.angle_gamma   90.00
#
_symmetry.space_group_name_H-M   'P 1'
#
loop_
_entity.id
_entity.type
_entity.pdbx_description
1 polymer ?
#
loop_
_entity_poly.entity_id
_entity_poly.type
_entity_poly.pdbx_seq_one_letter_code
_entity_poly.pdbx_strand_id
1 'polypeptide(L)'
;VFAVQPKLFHLSAAYKSTEAVECAEGTKKLEGRTKCTIIPGDGVGPELMYTVQEVFKAAGVPVDFEVFFFSEVYQGMSAPLSDVANSIARNGICLKGALATPDYSHTGELQTLNMKLRRTLDLYANVVHVKSLPGVKRRHENIDAVIIREQTEGEYSALEY
;
A
#
# COMPACT_ATOMS: atom_id res chain seq x y z
N VAL A 1 2.00 -1.90 2.10
CA VAL A 1 0.77 -2.27 1.34
C VAL A 1 0.67 -1.32 0.16
N PHE A 2 0.89 -1.82 -1.06
CA PHE A 2 0.69 -1.06 -2.29
C PHE A 2 -0.81 -0.86 -2.49
N ALA A 3 -1.27 0.37 -2.56
CA ALA A 3 -2.64 0.71 -2.94
C ALA A 3 -2.62 1.20 -4.39
N VAL A 4 -3.19 0.40 -5.30
CA VAL A 4 -3.41 0.78 -6.71
C VAL A 4 -4.91 0.69 -6.96
N GLN A 5 -5.51 1.77 -7.46
CA GLN A 5 -6.95 1.87 -7.70
C GLN A 5 -7.46 1.03 -8.90
N PRO A 6 -8.76 0.68 -8.95
CA PRO A 6 -9.29 -0.48 -9.69
C PRO A 6 -9.55 -0.32 -11.19
N LYS A 7 -9.26 0.82 -11.83
CA LYS A 7 -9.82 1.10 -13.18
C LYS A 7 -9.22 0.27 -14.34
N LEU A 8 -8.47 -0.80 -14.09
CA LEU A 8 -7.78 -1.55 -15.13
C LEU A 8 -7.68 -3.06 -14.82
N PHE A 9 -8.78 -3.78 -14.93
CA PHE A 9 -8.73 -5.26 -14.97
C PHE A 9 -9.71 -5.81 -16.03
N HIS A 10 -9.15 -6.25 -17.16
CA HIS A 10 -9.75 -7.26 -18.02
C HIS A 10 -8.78 -8.46 -18.05
N LEU A 11 -9.23 -9.61 -17.56
CA LEU A 11 -8.44 -10.85 -17.61
C LEU A 11 -8.43 -11.41 -19.03
N SER A 12 -7.23 -11.71 -19.54
CA SER A 12 -7.03 -12.72 -20.58
C SER A 12 -5.93 -13.67 -20.12
N ALA A 13 -6.27 -14.96 -20.15
CA ALA A 13 -5.40 -16.06 -19.78
C ALA A 13 -4.45 -16.41 -20.93
N ALA A 14 -3.15 -16.44 -20.67
CA ALA A 14 -2.20 -17.31 -21.36
C ALA A 14 -0.87 -17.37 -20.59
N TYR A 15 -0.54 -18.55 -20.09
CA TYR A 15 0.75 -18.88 -19.49
C TYR A 15 1.76 -19.19 -20.61
N LYS A 16 2.84 -18.40 -20.71
CA LYS A 16 4.10 -18.79 -21.37
C LYS A 16 5.29 -18.18 -20.65
N SER A 17 6.30 -19.02 -20.47
CA SER A 17 7.57 -18.78 -19.81
C SER A 17 8.42 -17.73 -20.51
N THR A 18 9.14 -16.93 -19.71
CA THR A 18 10.30 -16.10 -20.10
C THR A 18 10.09 -15.20 -21.30
N GLU A 19 9.41 -14.07 -21.08
CA GLU A 19 9.56 -12.82 -21.82
C GLU A 19 8.89 -11.71 -21.00
N ALA A 20 9.39 -10.48 -21.11
CA ALA A 20 8.89 -9.33 -20.35
C ALA A 20 7.36 -9.23 -20.52
N VAL A 21 6.63 -9.23 -19.41
CA VAL A 21 5.18 -9.05 -19.42
C VAL A 21 4.89 -7.65 -19.96
N GLU A 22 4.49 -7.58 -21.22
CA GLU A 22 3.97 -6.37 -21.83
C GLU A 22 2.57 -6.14 -21.27
N CYS A 23 2.48 -5.26 -20.27
CA CYS A 23 1.24 -4.90 -19.61
C CYS A 23 0.31 -4.14 -20.57
N ALA A 24 -0.91 -4.67 -20.72
CA ALA A 24 -1.96 -4.18 -21.59
C ALA A 24 -2.33 -2.69 -21.39
N GLU A 25 -2.83 -2.13 -22.50
CA GLU A 25 -3.09 -0.74 -22.82
C GLU A 25 -3.89 0.03 -21.74
N GLY A 26 -3.14 0.85 -21.00
CA GLY A 26 -3.63 1.83 -20.05
C GLY A 26 -2.51 2.57 -19.31
N THR A 27 -1.26 2.32 -19.68
CA THR A 27 -0.10 3.01 -19.13
C THR A 27 -0.09 4.44 -19.65
N LYS A 28 -0.50 5.39 -18.80
CA LYS A 28 -0.08 6.78 -18.98
C LYS A 28 1.44 6.73 -19.14
N LYS A 29 1.91 7.06 -20.35
CA LYS A 29 3.32 7.23 -20.67
C LYS A 29 3.83 8.33 -19.73
N LEU A 30 4.49 7.95 -18.65
CA LEU A 30 5.01 8.88 -17.64
C LEU A 30 6.28 9.50 -18.23
N GLU A 31 6.12 10.42 -19.17
CA GLU A 31 7.19 11.25 -19.74
C GLU A 31 7.67 12.33 -18.72
N GLY A 32 7.48 12.08 -17.41
CA GLY A 32 7.78 12.99 -16.31
C GLY A 32 7.91 12.26 -14.97
N ARG A 33 8.38 12.99 -13.94
CA ARG A 33 8.54 12.46 -12.58
C ARG A 33 7.18 12.08 -12.00
N THR A 34 7.09 10.89 -11.41
CA THR A 34 5.85 10.37 -10.80
C THR A 34 5.77 10.83 -9.36
N LYS A 35 4.66 11.45 -8.96
CA LYS A 35 4.43 11.79 -7.55
C LYS A 35 3.93 10.56 -6.79
N CYS A 36 4.52 10.30 -5.62
CA CYS A 36 4.13 9.21 -4.75
C CYS A 36 3.91 9.76 -3.34
N THR A 37 2.75 9.50 -2.75
CA THR A 37 2.51 9.82 -1.33
C THR A 37 3.28 8.82 -0.47
N ILE A 38 4.00 9.27 0.55
CA ILE A 38 4.67 8.40 1.51
C ILE A 38 4.19 8.69 2.93
N ILE A 39 3.83 7.63 3.64
CA ILE A 39 3.44 7.66 5.04
C ILE A 39 4.51 6.89 5.82
N PRO A 40 5.41 7.56 6.55
CA PRO A 40 6.47 6.90 7.33
C PRO A 40 5.93 5.85 8.29
N GLY A 41 4.78 6.13 8.91
CA GLY A 41 4.18 5.30 9.94
C GLY A 41 4.90 5.42 11.28
N ASP A 42 4.59 4.48 12.17
CA ASP A 42 5.05 4.45 13.56
C ASP A 42 6.17 3.43 13.78
N GLY A 43 6.79 3.48 14.97
CA GLY A 43 7.86 2.57 15.36
C GLY A 43 9.09 2.73 14.45
N VAL A 44 9.54 1.64 13.84
CA VAL A 44 10.69 1.62 12.89
C VAL A 44 10.34 2.11 11.48
N GLY A 45 9.09 2.53 11.26
CA GLY A 45 8.58 2.97 9.96
C GLY A 45 9.38 4.12 9.34
N PRO A 46 9.67 5.22 10.07
CA PRO A 46 10.44 6.35 9.55
C PRO A 46 11.83 5.99 9.04
N GLU A 47 12.58 5.16 9.77
CA GLU A 47 13.93 4.72 9.38
C GLU A 47 13.90 3.86 8.11
N LEU A 48 12.92 2.96 8.02
CA LEU A 48 12.72 2.13 6.82
C LEU A 48 12.32 2.97 5.61
N MET A 49 11.39 3.92 5.77
CA MET A 49 10.94 4.77 4.67
C MET A 49 12.02 5.75 4.21
N TYR A 50 12.89 6.21 5.11
CA TYR A 50 14.08 6.98 4.74
C TYR A 50 15.02 6.14 3.86
N THR A 51 15.28 4.89 4.25
CA THR A 51 16.12 3.96 3.48
C THR A 51 15.54 3.71 2.08
N VAL A 52 14.21 3.56 1.96
CA VAL A 52 13.54 3.42 0.67
C VAL A 52 13.78 4.63 -0.22
N GLN A 53 13.68 5.85 0.31
CA GLN A 53 13.92 7.07 -0.44
C GLN A 53 15.38 7.15 -0.94
N GLU A 54 16.35 6.79 -0.11
CA GLU A 54 17.77 6.77 -0.49
C GLU A 54 18.04 5.74 -1.59
N VAL A 55 17.44 4.54 -1.51
CA VAL A 55 17.55 3.52 -2.56
C VAL A 55 16.95 4.01 -3.88
N PHE A 56 15.78 4.66 -3.84
CA PHE A 56 15.14 5.20 -5.05
C PHE A 56 15.98 6.31 -5.69
N LYS A 57 16.58 7.18 -4.85
CA LYS A 57 17.49 8.23 -5.29
C LYS A 57 18.76 7.67 -5.91
N ALA A 58 19.38 6.68 -5.26
CA ALA A 58 20.58 6.01 -5.78
C ALA A 58 20.32 5.24 -7.08
N ALA A 59 19.13 4.64 -7.22
CA ALA A 59 18.70 3.97 -8.44
C ALA A 59 18.24 4.95 -9.55
N GLY A 60 18.22 6.26 -9.29
CA GLY A 60 17.83 7.27 -10.27
C GLY A 60 16.36 7.19 -10.69
N VAL A 61 15.50 6.62 -9.84
CA VAL A 61 14.08 6.44 -10.16
C VAL A 61 13.39 7.81 -10.17
N PRO A 62 12.65 8.18 -11.24
CA PRO A 62 12.04 9.50 -11.38
C PRO A 62 10.76 9.60 -10.53
N VAL A 63 10.89 9.50 -9.21
CA VAL A 63 9.78 9.60 -8.25
C VAL A 63 10.00 10.79 -7.31
N ASP A 64 8.95 11.58 -7.13
CA ASP A 64 8.88 12.67 -6.15
C ASP A 64 7.99 12.25 -4.99
N PHE A 65 8.57 12.20 -3.80
CA PHE A 65 7.85 11.77 -2.60
C PHE A 65 7.15 12.95 -1.91
N GLU A 66 5.85 12.81 -1.66
CA GLU A 66 5.04 13.72 -0.85
C GLU A 66 4.82 13.07 0.53
N VAL A 67 5.52 13.56 1.56
CA VAL A 67 5.54 12.93 2.88
C VAL A 67 4.39 13.44 3.76
N PHE A 68 3.60 12.51 4.32
CA PHE A 68 2.60 12.80 5.35
C PHE A 68 2.87 11.98 6.60
N PHE A 69 2.96 12.65 7.75
CA PHE A 69 2.94 11.96 9.02
C PHE A 69 1.49 11.60 9.36
N PHE A 70 1.22 10.33 9.62
CA PHE A 70 -0.11 9.81 9.88
C PHE A 70 -0.01 8.74 10.95
N SER A 71 -0.64 8.97 12.11
CA SER A 71 -0.51 8.11 13.30
C SER A 71 -1.75 8.21 14.17
N GLU A 72 -2.22 7.07 14.66
CA GLU A 72 -3.34 7.00 15.61
C GLU A 72 -2.88 7.26 17.06
N VAL A 73 -1.60 7.01 17.34
CA VAL A 73 -0.97 7.20 18.67
C VAL A 73 -0.54 8.66 18.87
N TYR A 74 0.02 9.30 17.84
CA TYR A 74 0.51 10.67 17.90
C TYR A 74 -0.45 11.64 17.20
N GLN A 75 -1.69 11.70 17.68
CA GLN A 75 -2.78 12.48 17.03
C GLN A 75 -2.43 13.96 16.85
N GLY A 76 -1.71 14.59 17.78
CA GLY A 76 -1.34 16.00 17.70
C GLY A 76 -0.36 16.35 16.56
N MET A 77 0.34 15.35 16.01
CA MET A 77 1.22 15.52 14.85
C MET A 77 0.66 14.88 13.58
N SER A 78 -0.38 14.05 13.70
CA SER A 78 -0.98 13.35 12.57
C SER A 78 -1.70 14.32 11.64
N ALA A 79 -1.42 14.20 10.35
CA ALA A 79 -2.22 14.85 9.32
C ALA A 79 -3.68 14.34 9.37
N PRO A 80 -4.67 15.17 9.01
CA PRO A 80 -6.05 14.73 8.93
C PRO A 80 -6.22 13.69 7.80
N LEU A 81 -7.09 12.70 8.03
CA LEU A 81 -7.35 11.62 7.08
C LEU A 81 -7.76 12.14 5.69
N SER A 82 -8.51 13.23 5.63
CA SER A 82 -8.95 13.86 4.37
C SER A 82 -7.77 14.27 3.50
N ASP A 83 -6.75 14.90 4.08
CA ASP A 83 -5.62 15.46 3.32
C ASP A 83 -4.74 14.33 2.79
N VAL A 84 -4.52 13.31 3.62
CA VAL A 84 -3.79 12.10 3.24
C VAL A 84 -4.55 11.36 2.12
N ALA A 85 -5.86 11.13 2.28
CA ALA A 85 -6.67 10.46 1.27
C ALA A 85 -6.71 11.26 -0.05
N ASN A 86 -6.83 12.58 0.01
CA ASN A 86 -6.81 13.45 -1.17
C ASN A 86 -5.46 13.42 -1.88
N SER A 87 -4.34 13.43 -1.14
CA SER A 87 -3.01 13.28 -1.72
C SER A 87 -2.88 11.92 -2.43
N ILE A 88 -3.32 10.84 -1.80
CA ILE A 88 -3.25 9.49 -2.38
C ILE A 88 -4.15 9.39 -3.62
N ALA A 89 -5.37 9.94 -3.58
CA ALA A 89 -6.28 9.94 -4.72
C ALA A 89 -5.73 10.77 -5.89
N ARG A 90 -5.03 11.87 -5.60
CA ARG A 90 -4.38 12.73 -6.61
C ARG A 90 -3.16 12.06 -7.23
N ASN A 91 -2.31 11.42 -6.42
CA ASN A 91 -1.06 10.81 -6.86
C ASN A 91 -1.28 9.38 -7.42
N GLY A 92 -2.34 8.71 -6.99
CA GLY A 92 -2.72 7.34 -7.39
C GLY A 92 -1.87 6.23 -6.75
N ILE A 93 -0.75 6.57 -6.11
CA ILE A 93 0.20 5.64 -5.52
C ILE A 93 0.59 6.13 -4.12
N CYS A 94 0.61 5.19 -3.17
CA CYS A 94 1.04 5.44 -1.81
C CYS A 94 1.95 4.32 -1.29
N LEU A 95 3.05 4.71 -0.66
CA LEU A 95 3.89 3.84 0.17
C LEU A 95 3.64 4.17 1.63
N LYS A 96 3.33 3.15 2.45
CA LYS A 96 3.10 3.34 3.88
C LYS A 96 3.89 2.35 4.73
N GLY A 97 4.40 2.85 5.85
CA GLY A 97 4.89 2.05 6.97
C GLY A 97 3.76 1.46 7.82
N ALA A 98 4.14 0.79 8.91
CA ALA A 98 3.19 0.26 9.87
C ALA A 98 2.53 1.40 10.64
N LEU A 99 1.21 1.33 10.83
CA LEU A 99 0.46 2.29 11.64
C LEU A 99 0.08 1.58 12.94
N ALA A 100 0.53 2.11 14.07
CA ALA A 100 0.20 1.58 15.37
C ALA A 100 -1.25 1.92 15.69
N THR A 101 -2.02 0.91 16.09
CA THR A 101 -3.37 1.09 16.60
C THR A 101 -3.29 0.99 18.13
N PRO A 102 -3.83 1.97 18.87
CA PRO A 102 -3.83 1.91 20.33
C PRO A 102 -4.66 0.72 20.85
N ASP A 103 -4.25 0.15 21.98
CA ASP A 103 -4.91 -1.03 22.58
C ASP A 103 -6.36 -0.76 23.03
N TYR A 104 -6.73 0.52 23.19
CA TYR A 104 -8.06 0.94 23.60
C TYR A 104 -8.55 2.12 22.77
N SER A 105 -9.74 2.00 22.19
CA SER A 105 -10.41 3.12 21.53
C SER A 105 -11.04 4.03 22.58
N HIS A 106 -10.51 5.25 22.76
CA HIS A 106 -11.13 6.23 23.66
C HIS A 106 -12.56 6.64 23.23
N THR A 107 -12.91 6.41 21.96
CA THR A 107 -14.18 6.83 21.33
C THR A 107 -15.17 5.69 21.10
N GLY A 108 -14.84 4.44 21.45
CA GLY A 108 -15.68 3.27 21.17
C GLY A 108 -15.80 2.91 19.67
N GLU A 109 -15.08 3.62 18.79
CA GLU A 109 -15.02 3.28 17.38
C GLU A 109 -14.07 2.09 17.16
N LEU A 110 -14.63 0.94 16.78
CA LEU A 110 -13.87 -0.24 16.35
C LEU A 110 -13.10 -0.03 15.02
N GLN A 111 -13.22 1.15 14.42
CA GLN A 111 -12.68 1.46 13.10
C GLN A 111 -11.28 2.06 13.21
N THR A 112 -10.27 1.21 13.07
CA THR A 112 -8.87 1.63 13.01
C THR A 112 -8.61 2.61 11.86
N LEU A 113 -7.57 3.43 12.00
CA LEU A 113 -7.15 4.37 10.97
C LEU A 113 -6.79 3.68 9.63
N ASN A 114 -6.32 2.42 9.69
CA ASN A 114 -6.15 1.55 8.51
C ASN A 114 -7.48 1.17 7.83
N MET A 115 -8.54 0.91 8.59
CA MET A 115 -9.87 0.64 8.04
C MET A 115 -10.45 1.88 7.39
N LYS A 116 -10.38 3.03 8.09
CA LYS A 116 -10.83 4.32 7.57
C LYS A 116 -10.18 4.65 6.23
N LEU A 117 -8.85 4.53 6.13
CA LEU A 117 -8.12 4.80 4.89
C LEU A 117 -8.54 3.88 3.74
N ARG A 118 -8.75 2.58 4.00
CA ARG A 118 -9.21 1.62 2.98
C ARG A 118 -10.61 1.93 2.47
N ARG A 119 -11.53 2.28 3.37
CA ARG A 119 -12.91 2.65 3.03
C ARG A 119 -12.97 3.96 2.26
N THR A 120 -12.23 4.98 2.68
CA THR A 120 -12.20 6.29 2.01
C THR A 120 -11.64 6.21 0.59
N LEU A 121 -10.67 5.33 0.35
CA LEU A 121 -10.02 5.19 -0.96
C LEU A 121 -10.61 4.07 -1.84
N ASP A 122 -11.66 3.39 -1.35
CA ASP A 122 -12.30 2.25 -2.01
C ASP A 122 -11.30 1.13 -2.41
N LEU A 123 -10.41 0.78 -1.47
CA LEU A 123 -9.37 -0.23 -1.66
C LEU A 123 -9.93 -1.63 -1.39
N TYR A 124 -10.62 -2.19 -2.39
CA TYR A 124 -11.32 -3.47 -2.30
C TYR A 124 -10.40 -4.71 -2.25
N ALA A 125 -9.27 -4.71 -2.95
CA ALA A 125 -8.39 -5.86 -3.08
C ALA A 125 -7.08 -5.69 -2.30
N ASN A 126 -6.75 -6.68 -1.49
CA ASN A 126 -5.44 -6.87 -0.89
C ASN A 126 -4.67 -7.94 -1.67
N VAL A 127 -3.58 -7.54 -2.31
CA VAL A 127 -2.72 -8.43 -3.10
C VAL A 127 -1.43 -8.71 -2.34
N VAL A 128 -1.18 -9.98 -2.03
CA VAL A 128 0.02 -10.43 -1.31
C VAL A 128 0.80 -11.39 -2.20
N HIS A 129 2.02 -11.01 -2.55
CA HIS A 129 2.95 -11.88 -3.25
C HIS A 129 3.84 -12.60 -2.23
N VAL A 130 3.79 -13.93 -2.24
CA VAL A 130 4.62 -14.79 -1.40
C VAL A 130 5.62 -15.48 -2.31
N LYS A 131 6.89 -15.06 -2.22
CA LYS A 131 7.97 -15.60 -3.04
C LYS A 131 9.15 -16.05 -2.23
N SER A 132 9.69 -17.20 -2.59
CA SER A 132 10.95 -17.68 -2.06
C SER A 132 12.15 -16.93 -2.67
N LEU A 133 12.75 -16.02 -1.90
CA LEU A 133 14.06 -15.40 -2.18
C LEU A 133 15.27 -16.35 -2.09
N PRO A 134 16.22 -16.36 -3.03
CA PRO A 134 17.44 -17.16 -2.93
C PRO A 134 18.31 -16.70 -1.73
N GLY A 135 19.02 -17.64 -1.10
CA GLY A 135 19.92 -17.35 0.04
C GLY A 135 19.25 -17.25 1.42
N VAL A 136 17.91 -17.25 1.50
CA VAL A 136 17.19 -17.23 2.78
C VAL A 136 16.83 -18.65 3.22
N LYS A 137 17.28 -19.08 4.40
CA LYS A 137 16.92 -20.38 4.98
C LYS A 137 15.45 -20.36 5.42
N ARG A 138 14.64 -21.28 4.88
CA ARG A 138 13.20 -21.41 5.18
C ARG A 138 12.81 -22.87 5.31
N ARG A 139 11.62 -23.12 5.86
CA ARG A 139 11.03 -24.46 5.96
C ARG A 139 10.61 -25.03 4.60
N HIS A 140 10.08 -24.17 3.71
CA HIS A 140 9.57 -24.54 2.40
C HIS A 140 10.32 -23.77 1.31
N GLU A 141 10.57 -24.44 0.19
CA GLU A 141 11.34 -23.92 -0.95
C GLU A 141 10.46 -23.81 -2.20
N ASN A 142 10.89 -23.02 -3.18
CA ASN A 142 10.20 -22.84 -4.47
C ASN A 142 8.72 -22.40 -4.38
N ILE A 143 8.40 -21.55 -3.41
CA ILE A 143 7.08 -20.92 -3.32
C ILE A 143 7.08 -19.68 -4.22
N ASP A 144 6.12 -19.60 -5.14
CA ASP A 144 5.78 -18.38 -5.88
C ASP A 144 4.26 -18.35 -6.04
N ALA A 145 3.58 -17.60 -5.17
CA ALA A 145 2.13 -17.54 -5.11
C ALA A 145 1.64 -16.11 -4.89
N VAL A 146 0.58 -15.74 -5.58
CA VAL A 146 -0.11 -14.45 -5.39
C VAL A 146 -1.48 -14.73 -4.77
N ILE A 147 -1.73 -14.11 -3.62
CA ILE A 147 -3.00 -14.20 -2.89
C ILE A 147 -3.74 -12.89 -3.10
N ILE A 148 -4.95 -12.97 -3.62
CA ILE A 148 -5.87 -11.82 -3.74
C ILE A 148 -6.99 -12.04 -2.72
N ARG A 149 -7.16 -11.08 -1.82
CA ARG A 149 -8.23 -11.09 -0.82
C ARG A 149 -9.11 -9.88 -0.99
N GLU A 150 -10.41 -10.10 -0.98
CA GLU A 150 -11.41 -9.04 -0.85
C GLU A 150 -11.38 -8.50 0.60
N GLN A 151 -11.51 -7.19 0.79
CA GLN A 151 -11.27 -6.53 2.08
C GLN A 151 -12.26 -5.40 2.42
N THR A 152 -13.33 -5.27 1.64
CA THR A 152 -14.38 -4.27 1.81
C THR A 152 -15.61 -4.82 2.53
N GLU A 153 -15.93 -6.11 2.38
CA GLU A 153 -17.16 -6.72 2.90
C GLU A 153 -16.90 -7.87 3.89
N GLY A 154 -17.93 -8.71 4.12
CA GLY A 154 -17.87 -9.89 4.99
C GLY A 154 -17.72 -9.55 6.47
N GLU A 155 -16.95 -10.37 7.19
CA GLU A 155 -16.65 -10.18 8.62
C GLU A 155 -15.93 -8.83 8.89
N TYR A 156 -15.25 -8.26 7.89
CA TYR A 156 -14.60 -6.95 8.01
C TYR A 156 -15.57 -5.76 8.01
N SER A 157 -16.87 -5.99 7.79
CA SER A 157 -17.90 -4.97 7.94
C SER A 157 -18.13 -4.54 9.39
N ALA A 158 -17.72 -5.37 10.37
CA ALA A 158 -17.95 -5.17 11.80
C ALA A 158 -19.44 -4.98 12.14
N LEU A 159 -20.34 -5.62 11.38
CA LEU A 159 -21.77 -5.67 11.62
C LEU A 159 -22.09 -6.97 12.37
N GLU A 160 -22.20 -6.87 13.70
CA GLU A 160 -22.61 -7.96 14.59
C GLU A 160 -23.82 -7.47 15.41
N TYR A 161 -24.78 -8.36 15.69
CA TYR A 161 -26.02 -8.07 16.44
C TYR A 161 -25.91 -8.52 17.90
#